data_AF-A0A2H1V7N6-F1
#
_entry.id   AF-A0A2H1V7N6-F1
#
_cell.length_a   1.000
_cell.length_b   1.000
_cell.length_c   1.000
_cell.angle_alpha   90.00
_cell.angle_beta   90.00
_cell.angle_gamma   90.00
#
_symmetry.space_group_name_H-M   'P 1'
#
loop_
_entity.id
_entity.type
_entity.pdbx_description
1 polymer ?
#
loop_
_entity_poly.entity_id
_entity_poly.type
_entity_poly.pdbx_seq_one_letter_code
_entity_poly.pdbx_strand_id
1 'polypeptide(L)'
;LIHTKPACNGSVCYLAELPRDRELRSDRGSALRRYSKHHGRPEEDRRKQSDSDSDSDSDTECKGYDRTEFWRRKMRTVHNILDVDKDGLISFNDFTLFAERFKSLGHLSNQQAEEFTSIIKLTWEEQWGAIDPYNFVTVEQYLEDMHHVLNDKSLKKRAYRWLPYLFKAVDKDKSGFISVHEFKLFFKCLGLDNEKAAVAFAVIDVNGDGKLSQKEFVKLGKEFFCTEDEKKVSKMFWGPLMN
;
A
#
# COMPACT_ATOMS: atom_id res chain seq x y z
N LEU A 1 -5.37 -37.24 3.78
CA LEU A 1 -4.62 -38.11 2.86
C LEU A 1 -5.62 -38.95 2.07
N ILE A 2 -5.75 -38.72 0.77
CA ILE A 2 -6.53 -39.58 -0.13
C ILE A 2 -5.52 -40.50 -0.80
N HIS A 3 -5.60 -41.81 -0.51
CA HIS A 3 -4.69 -42.81 -1.09
C HIS A 3 -5.19 -43.22 -2.48
N THR A 4 -4.59 -42.68 -3.55
CA THR A 4 -4.73 -43.21 -4.90
C THR A 4 -3.63 -44.26 -5.12
N LYS A 5 -4.00 -45.51 -5.42
CA LYS A 5 -3.04 -46.57 -5.76
C LYS A 5 -2.64 -46.47 -7.24
N PRO A 6 -1.35 -46.35 -7.58
CA PRO A 6 -0.88 -46.32 -8.97
C PRO A 6 -0.94 -47.72 -9.60
N ALA A 7 -1.20 -47.77 -10.91
CA ALA A 7 -1.15 -48.99 -11.70
C ALA A 7 0.08 -48.97 -12.63
N CYS A 8 0.76 -50.11 -12.75
CA CYS A 8 2.01 -50.24 -13.50
C CYS A 8 1.94 -51.42 -14.47
N ASN A 9 2.48 -51.24 -15.68
CA ASN A 9 2.69 -52.34 -16.63
C ASN A 9 4.16 -52.38 -17.05
N GLY A 10 4.94 -53.23 -16.38
CA GLY A 10 6.28 -53.71 -16.76
C GLY A 10 7.43 -52.70 -16.87
N SER A 11 7.17 -51.44 -17.22
CA SER A 11 8.20 -50.41 -17.39
C SER A 11 7.72 -48.97 -17.13
N VAL A 12 6.41 -48.71 -16.96
CA VAL A 12 5.87 -47.37 -16.63
C VAL A 12 4.63 -47.47 -15.71
N CYS A 13 4.46 -46.51 -14.80
CA CYS A 13 3.31 -46.39 -13.88
C CYS A 13 2.53 -45.08 -14.10
N TYR A 14 1.20 -45.12 -13.98
CA TYR A 14 0.32 -43.95 -14.12
C TYR A 14 -0.85 -43.97 -13.11
N LEU A 15 -1.44 -42.79 -12.87
CA LEU A 15 -2.66 -42.61 -12.07
C LEU A 15 -3.88 -42.74 -12.99
N ALA A 16 -4.80 -43.66 -12.70
CA ALA A 16 -5.98 -43.89 -13.52
C ALA A 16 -7.06 -42.82 -13.28
N GLU A 17 -7.49 -42.12 -14.33
CA GLU A 17 -8.65 -41.22 -14.29
C GLU A 17 -9.98 -42.00 -14.46
N LEU A 18 -11.01 -41.58 -13.73
CA LEU A 18 -12.35 -42.18 -13.75
C LEU A 18 -13.13 -41.81 -15.04
N PRO A 19 -14.07 -42.65 -15.52
CA PRO A 19 -14.80 -42.41 -16.76
C PRO A 19 -15.82 -41.26 -16.65
N ARG A 20 -15.94 -40.47 -17.73
CA ARG A 20 -16.95 -39.42 -17.94
C ARG A 20 -18.20 -40.00 -18.60
N ASP A 21 -19.37 -39.65 -18.06
CA ASP A 21 -20.69 -39.48 -18.70
C ASP A 21 -21.70 -39.09 -17.58
N ARG A 22 -22.70 -38.18 -17.68
CA ARG A 22 -23.32 -37.45 -18.80
C ARG A 22 -24.16 -36.27 -18.25
N GLU A 23 -24.14 -35.15 -18.98
CA GLU A 23 -25.15 -34.07 -19.15
C GLU A 23 -25.79 -33.30 -17.97
N LEU A 24 -25.55 -31.98 -17.93
CA LEU A 24 -26.56 -30.94 -17.66
C LEU A 24 -26.11 -29.59 -18.26
N ARG A 25 -27.10 -28.77 -18.59
CA ARG A 25 -27.13 -27.78 -19.67
C ARG A 25 -26.34 -26.49 -19.40
N SER A 26 -25.94 -25.87 -20.51
CA SER A 26 -25.38 -24.52 -20.66
C SER A 26 -26.12 -23.44 -19.85
N ASP A 27 -25.37 -22.69 -19.03
CA ASP A 27 -25.57 -21.25 -18.92
C ASP A 27 -24.22 -20.53 -18.72
N ARG A 28 -23.96 -19.51 -19.54
CA ARG A 28 -22.74 -18.70 -19.50
C ARG A 28 -22.88 -17.68 -18.37
N GLY A 29 -22.33 -17.99 -17.20
CA GLY A 29 -22.24 -17.07 -16.08
C GLY A 29 -20.78 -16.73 -15.74
N SER A 30 -20.41 -15.47 -15.94
CA SER A 30 -19.16 -14.85 -15.49
C SER A 30 -18.86 -15.16 -14.02
N ALA A 31 -17.69 -15.73 -13.73
CA ALA A 31 -17.18 -15.87 -12.37
C ALA A 31 -16.62 -14.53 -11.87
N LEU A 32 -17.51 -13.57 -11.61
CA LEU A 32 -17.24 -12.45 -10.73
C LEU A 32 -17.12 -13.01 -9.31
N ARG A 33 -15.97 -12.79 -8.65
CA ARG A 33 -15.81 -13.05 -7.21
C ARG A 33 -16.91 -12.27 -6.47
N ARG A 34 -17.85 -12.99 -5.88
CA ARG A 34 -18.90 -12.40 -5.04
C ARG A 34 -18.28 -12.01 -3.71
N TYR A 35 -18.32 -10.71 -3.41
CA TYR A 35 -18.07 -10.18 -2.08
C TYR A 35 -18.92 -10.92 -1.04
N SER A 36 -18.28 -11.57 -0.08
CA SER A 36 -18.96 -12.17 1.07
C SER A 36 -19.48 -11.07 1.98
N LYS A 37 -20.80 -10.83 1.94
CA LYS A 37 -21.53 -10.03 2.93
C LYS A 37 -21.77 -10.90 4.17
N HIS A 38 -20.88 -10.86 5.16
CA HIS A 38 -21.22 -11.25 6.52
C HIS A 38 -20.27 -10.61 7.54
N HIS A 39 -20.65 -9.44 8.04
CA HIS A 39 -20.36 -9.05 9.42
C HIS A 39 -21.55 -8.22 9.95
N GLY A 40 -22.47 -8.90 10.63
CA GLY A 40 -23.38 -8.25 11.56
C GLY A 40 -22.61 -7.98 12.85
N ARG A 41 -22.59 -6.73 13.30
CA ARG A 41 -22.18 -6.34 14.66
C ARG A 41 -23.40 -5.76 15.36
N PRO A 42 -23.65 -6.07 16.65
CA PRO A 42 -24.83 -5.55 17.36
C PRO A 42 -24.74 -4.03 17.51
N GLU A 43 -25.87 -3.35 17.27
CA GLU A 43 -26.11 -2.00 17.80
C GLU A 43 -26.19 -2.09 19.32
N GLU A 44 -25.29 -1.40 20.04
CA GLU A 44 -25.69 -0.61 21.20
C GLU A 44 -24.59 0.37 21.65
N ASP A 45 -25.06 1.55 22.06
CA ASP A 45 -24.38 2.63 22.79
C ASP A 45 -23.74 3.78 22.00
N ARG A 46 -24.63 4.60 21.41
CA ARG A 46 -24.38 6.00 21.07
C ARG A 46 -24.40 6.85 22.36
N ARG A 47 -23.23 7.27 22.84
CA ARG A 47 -23.11 8.48 23.67
C ARG A 47 -22.27 9.54 22.97
N LYS A 48 -22.85 10.74 22.99
CA LYS A 48 -22.50 11.97 22.27
C LYS A 48 -21.18 12.54 22.77
N GLN A 49 -20.32 12.96 21.85
CA GLN A 49 -19.48 14.14 22.03
C GLN A 49 -19.38 14.83 20.67
N SER A 50 -19.94 16.04 20.60
CA SER A 50 -19.88 16.91 19.43
C SER A 50 -18.58 17.68 19.46
N ASP A 51 -17.73 17.50 18.47
CA ASP A 51 -16.71 18.50 18.12
C ASP A 51 -16.88 18.81 16.62
N SER A 52 -17.31 20.05 16.39
CA SER A 52 -17.67 20.60 15.09
C SER A 52 -16.45 21.25 14.47
N ASP A 53 -15.61 20.47 13.78
CA ASP A 53 -14.56 21.02 12.93
C ASP A 53 -15.07 21.11 11.50
N SER A 54 -15.56 22.32 11.17
CA SER A 54 -15.99 22.73 9.85
C SER A 54 -14.77 23.02 8.97
N ASP A 55 -14.11 21.99 8.47
CA ASP A 55 -13.13 22.13 7.39
C ASP A 55 -13.86 22.25 6.04
N SER A 56 -13.78 23.44 5.45
CA SER A 56 -14.27 23.73 4.10
C SER A 56 -13.41 22.98 3.08
N ASP A 57 -13.80 21.74 2.76
CA ASP A 57 -13.24 20.92 1.68
C ASP A 57 -13.67 21.49 0.31
N SER A 58 -13.08 22.62 -0.09
CA SER A 58 -13.17 23.16 -1.44
C SER A 58 -12.10 22.49 -2.33
N ASP A 59 -12.60 21.79 -3.35
CA ASP A 59 -11.96 21.45 -4.63
C ASP A 59 -10.88 20.36 -4.68
N THR A 60 -11.14 19.19 -4.07
CA THR A 60 -10.50 17.93 -4.51
C THR A 60 -11.53 16.83 -4.72
N GLU A 61 -12.51 17.09 -5.60
CA GLU A 61 -13.49 16.10 -6.03
C GLU A 61 -12.79 15.01 -6.86
N CYS A 62 -12.61 13.81 -6.28
CA CYS A 62 -12.36 12.61 -7.05
C CYS A 62 -13.67 12.27 -7.79
N LYS A 63 -13.87 12.81 -9.00
CA LYS A 63 -15.01 12.45 -9.86
C LYS A 63 -14.69 11.15 -10.60
N GLY A 64 -15.61 10.20 -10.54
CA GLY A 64 -15.49 8.85 -11.10
C GLY A 64 -15.37 8.80 -12.62
N TYR A 65 -14.13 8.88 -13.10
CA TYR A 65 -13.70 8.54 -14.45
C TYR A 65 -12.60 7.49 -14.36
N ASP A 66 -12.45 6.67 -15.41
CA ASP A 66 -11.25 5.85 -15.59
C ASP A 66 -10.01 6.70 -15.28
N ARG A 67 -9.23 6.27 -14.30
CA ARG A 67 -8.06 7.04 -13.85
C ARG A 67 -7.10 7.21 -15.01
N THR A 68 -6.62 8.45 -15.18
CA THR A 68 -5.68 8.79 -16.25
C THR A 68 -4.44 7.90 -16.21
N GLU A 69 -3.77 7.77 -17.35
CA GLU A 69 -2.48 7.07 -17.40
C GLU A 69 -1.45 7.73 -16.47
N PHE A 70 -1.52 9.05 -16.31
CA PHE A 70 -0.73 9.77 -15.31
C PHE A 70 -0.97 9.26 -13.88
N TRP A 71 -2.22 9.10 -13.46
CA TRP A 71 -2.52 8.54 -12.15
C TRP A 71 -2.06 7.08 -12.02
N ARG A 72 -2.27 6.26 -13.05
CA ARG A 72 -1.80 4.86 -13.06
C ARG A 72 -0.28 4.78 -12.92
N ARG A 73 0.45 5.64 -13.62
CA ARG A 73 1.92 5.76 -13.53
C ARG A 73 2.37 6.13 -12.11
N LYS A 74 1.65 7.02 -11.41
CA LYS A 74 1.91 7.31 -9.99
C LYS A 74 1.70 6.08 -9.10
N MET A 75 0.62 5.34 -9.29
CA MET A 75 0.34 4.16 -8.48
C MET A 75 1.33 3.02 -8.77
N ARG A 76 1.72 2.80 -10.03
CA ARG A 76 2.79 1.86 -10.36
C ARG A 76 4.11 2.25 -9.70
N THR A 77 4.41 3.56 -9.65
CA THR A 77 5.61 4.05 -8.94
C THR A 77 5.56 3.69 -7.45
N VAL A 78 4.41 3.85 -6.80
CA VAL A 78 4.24 3.45 -5.39
C VAL A 78 4.31 1.94 -5.23
N HIS A 79 3.67 1.16 -6.10
CA HIS A 79 3.76 -0.30 -6.06
C HIS A 79 5.21 -0.76 -6.12
N ASN A 80 5.98 -0.27 -7.09
CA ASN A 80 7.41 -0.58 -7.19
C ASN A 80 8.23 -0.09 -5.98
N ILE A 81 7.77 0.89 -5.22
CA ILE A 81 8.44 1.31 -3.97
C ILE A 81 8.10 0.36 -2.82
N LEU A 82 6.86 -0.13 -2.77
CA LEU A 82 6.38 -1.07 -1.77
C LEU A 82 6.85 -2.52 -2.02
N ASP A 83 7.11 -2.87 -3.26
CA ASP A 83 7.83 -4.08 -3.68
C ASP A 83 9.33 -3.84 -3.42
N VAL A 84 9.82 -4.31 -2.27
CA VAL A 84 11.14 -3.98 -1.72
C VAL A 84 12.19 -4.99 -2.20
N ASP A 85 11.78 -6.23 -2.44
CA ASP A 85 12.64 -7.30 -2.96
C ASP A 85 12.66 -7.39 -4.51
N LYS A 86 11.78 -6.65 -5.19
CA LYS A 86 11.68 -6.52 -6.65
C LYS A 86 11.19 -7.79 -7.34
N ASP A 87 10.33 -8.56 -6.69
CA ASP A 87 9.73 -9.76 -7.26
C ASP A 87 8.46 -9.48 -8.09
N GLY A 88 7.99 -8.22 -8.12
CA GLY A 88 6.81 -7.76 -8.84
C GLY A 88 5.51 -7.87 -8.04
N LEU A 89 5.57 -8.31 -6.79
CA LEU A 89 4.45 -8.47 -5.87
C LEU A 89 4.68 -7.59 -4.64
N ILE A 90 3.59 -7.16 -4.00
CA ILE A 90 3.67 -6.61 -2.64
C ILE A 90 3.19 -7.70 -1.68
N SER A 91 4.07 -8.11 -0.79
CA SER A 91 3.83 -9.14 0.22
C SER A 91 4.20 -8.62 1.61
N PHE A 92 3.83 -9.36 2.65
CA PHE A 92 4.30 -9.04 3.99
C PHE A 92 5.84 -9.20 4.14
N ASN A 93 6.48 -9.97 3.26
CA ASN A 93 7.94 -10.13 3.25
C ASN A 93 8.63 -8.80 2.92
N ASP A 94 8.08 -8.01 1.99
CA ASP A 94 8.60 -6.69 1.63
C ASP A 94 8.65 -5.75 2.83
N PHE A 95 7.60 -5.75 3.63
CA PHE A 95 7.50 -4.97 4.86
C PHE A 95 8.49 -5.44 5.93
N THR A 96 8.75 -6.75 6.01
CA THR A 96 9.76 -7.31 6.91
C THR A 96 11.16 -6.88 6.48
N LEU A 97 11.47 -7.02 5.19
CA LEU A 97 12.73 -6.59 4.60
C LEU A 97 12.95 -5.08 4.76
N PHE A 98 11.89 -4.30 4.64
CA PHE A 98 11.93 -2.86 4.85
C PHE A 98 12.30 -2.50 6.30
N ALA A 99 11.67 -3.15 7.29
CA ALA A 99 11.99 -2.97 8.71
C ALA A 99 13.43 -3.41 9.03
N GLU A 100 13.90 -4.52 8.44
CA GLU A 100 15.28 -4.99 8.58
C GLU A 100 16.30 -4.01 8.00
N ARG A 101 16.03 -3.44 6.81
CA ARG A 101 16.88 -2.40 6.21
C ARG A 101 16.98 -1.18 7.14
N PHE A 102 15.85 -0.73 7.69
CA PHE A 102 15.79 0.36 8.67
C PHE A 102 16.65 0.09 9.91
N LYS A 103 16.58 -1.14 10.44
CA LYS A 103 17.43 -1.57 11.56
C LYS A 103 18.91 -1.60 11.18
N SER A 104 19.25 -2.13 10.02
CA SER A 104 20.64 -2.29 9.55
C SER A 104 21.34 -0.94 9.31
N LEU A 105 20.61 0.09 8.87
CA LEU A 105 21.14 1.45 8.68
C LEU A 105 21.21 2.25 9.99
N GLY A 106 20.97 1.61 11.13
CA GLY A 106 21.00 2.24 12.45
C GLY A 106 19.95 3.34 12.60
N HIS A 107 18.87 3.32 11.81
CA HIS A 107 17.81 4.33 11.88
C HIS A 107 16.91 4.14 13.09
N LEU A 108 16.72 2.91 13.54
CA LEU A 108 15.86 2.61 14.68
C LEU A 108 16.68 1.87 15.74
N SER A 109 16.47 2.22 17.01
CA SER A 109 16.82 1.32 18.11
C SER A 109 16.00 0.04 18.03
N ASN A 110 16.42 -1.02 18.72
CA ASN A 110 15.65 -2.28 18.75
C ASN A 110 14.19 -2.06 19.18
N GLN A 111 13.95 -1.21 20.18
CA GLN A 111 12.61 -0.87 20.64
C GLN A 111 11.80 -0.12 19.57
N GLN A 112 12.38 0.88 18.92
CA GLN A 112 11.71 1.61 17.85
C GLN A 112 11.40 0.70 16.64
N ALA A 113 12.28 -0.26 16.34
CA ALA A 113 12.05 -1.23 15.29
C ALA A 113 10.88 -2.18 15.61
N GLU A 114 10.74 -2.62 16.86
CA GLU A 114 9.61 -3.44 17.31
C GLU A 114 8.28 -2.68 17.27
N GLU A 115 8.27 -1.42 17.73
CA GLU A 115 7.12 -0.53 17.62
C GLU A 115 6.71 -0.32 16.16
N PHE A 116 7.68 -0.03 15.29
CA PHE A 116 7.46 0.16 13.87
C PHE A 116 6.93 -1.11 13.18
N THR A 117 7.52 -2.26 13.48
CA THR A 117 7.07 -3.57 12.96
C THR A 117 5.64 -3.87 13.40
N SER A 118 5.26 -3.52 14.63
CA SER A 118 3.90 -3.69 15.14
C SER A 118 2.90 -2.81 14.40
N ILE A 119 3.27 -1.55 14.11
CA ILE A 119 2.45 -0.63 13.31
C ILE A 119 2.29 -1.13 11.88
N ILE A 120 3.37 -1.62 11.27
CA ILE A 120 3.34 -2.22 9.92
C ILE A 120 2.39 -3.41 9.87
N LYS A 121 2.46 -4.32 10.83
CA LYS A 121 1.56 -5.49 10.92
C LYS A 121 0.10 -5.07 10.99
N LEU A 122 -0.22 -4.15 11.90
CA LEU A 122 -1.56 -3.61 12.04
C LEU A 122 -2.04 -2.95 10.74
N THR A 123 -1.19 -2.14 10.11
CA THR A 123 -1.52 -1.44 8.86
C THR A 123 -1.75 -2.43 7.72
N TRP A 124 -0.92 -3.47 7.61
CA TRP A 124 -1.11 -4.55 6.65
C TRP A 124 -2.46 -5.24 6.86
N GLU A 125 -2.77 -5.65 8.08
CA GLU A 125 -4.02 -6.34 8.40
C GLU A 125 -5.26 -5.47 8.12
N GLU A 126 -5.19 -4.17 8.44
CA GLU A 126 -6.26 -3.22 8.12
C GLU A 126 -6.45 -2.97 6.62
N GLN A 127 -5.39 -3.12 5.82
CA GLN A 127 -5.39 -2.75 4.41
C GLN A 127 -5.60 -3.95 3.48
N TRP A 128 -4.93 -5.07 3.75
CA TRP A 128 -4.90 -6.27 2.91
C TRP A 128 -5.31 -7.56 3.65
N GLY A 129 -5.65 -7.49 4.94
CA GLY A 129 -6.14 -8.63 5.71
C GLY A 129 -5.03 -9.52 6.28
N ALA A 130 -5.37 -10.78 6.57
CA ALA A 130 -4.49 -11.67 7.31
C ALA A 130 -3.10 -11.82 6.65
N ILE A 131 -2.06 -11.83 7.49
CA ILE A 131 -0.68 -12.12 7.03
C ILE A 131 -0.60 -13.62 6.71
N ASP A 132 -0.48 -13.94 5.43
CA ASP A 132 -0.46 -15.31 4.90
C ASP A 132 0.51 -15.38 3.71
N PRO A 133 1.24 -16.49 3.50
CA PRO A 133 2.18 -16.65 2.38
C PRO A 133 1.57 -16.49 0.98
N TYR A 134 0.24 -16.60 0.84
CA TYR A 134 -0.48 -16.43 -0.41
C TYR A 134 -1.23 -15.09 -0.48
N ASN A 135 -1.08 -14.22 0.53
CA ASN A 135 -1.59 -12.86 0.52
C ASN A 135 -0.54 -11.91 -0.08
N PHE A 136 -0.59 -11.78 -1.41
CA PHE A 136 0.25 -10.88 -2.18
C PHE A 136 -0.60 -10.02 -3.12
N VAL A 137 -0.12 -8.82 -3.41
CA VAL A 137 -0.83 -7.83 -4.20
C VAL A 137 -0.05 -7.58 -5.49
N THR A 138 -0.63 -7.96 -6.63
CA THR A 138 -0.07 -7.64 -7.95
C THR A 138 -0.24 -6.16 -8.27
N VAL A 139 0.47 -5.67 -9.29
CA VAL A 139 0.33 -4.29 -9.79
C VAL A 139 -1.13 -3.98 -10.16
N GLU A 140 -1.79 -4.90 -10.86
CA GLU A 140 -3.18 -4.74 -11.32
C GLU A 140 -4.14 -4.69 -10.14
N GLN A 141 -4.01 -5.62 -9.17
CA GLN A 141 -4.84 -5.62 -7.98
C GLN A 141 -4.64 -4.34 -7.17
N TYR A 142 -3.40 -3.88 -7.02
CA TYR A 142 -3.09 -2.63 -6.33
C TYR A 142 -3.76 -1.42 -7.02
N LEU A 143 -3.72 -1.35 -8.35
CA LEU A 143 -4.34 -0.28 -9.13
C LEU A 143 -5.87 -0.28 -8.95
N GLU A 144 -6.51 -1.44 -9.03
CA GLU A 144 -7.95 -1.60 -8.83
C GLU A 144 -8.37 -1.20 -7.41
N ASP A 145 -7.67 -1.70 -6.39
CA ASP A 145 -7.95 -1.38 -5.00
C ASP A 145 -7.81 0.11 -4.72
N MET A 146 -6.72 0.73 -5.19
CA MET A 146 -6.49 2.17 -5.02
C MET A 146 -7.52 3.02 -5.77
N HIS A 147 -7.99 2.55 -6.94
CA HIS A 147 -9.06 3.20 -7.67
C HIS A 147 -10.38 3.19 -6.88
N HIS A 148 -10.75 2.02 -6.35
CA HIS A 148 -11.94 1.87 -5.51
C HIS A 148 -11.85 2.72 -4.23
N VAL A 149 -10.73 2.66 -3.52
CA VAL A 149 -10.50 3.39 -2.27
C VAL A 149 -10.60 4.90 -2.49
N LEU A 150 -10.06 5.44 -3.58
CA LEU A 150 -10.02 6.89 -3.80
C LEU A 150 -11.32 7.48 -4.36
N ASN A 151 -12.17 6.66 -4.99
CA ASN A 151 -13.48 7.06 -5.48
C ASN A 151 -14.58 6.96 -4.41
N ASP A 152 -14.37 6.17 -3.36
CA ASP A 152 -15.28 6.10 -2.22
C ASP A 152 -14.93 7.17 -1.18
N LYS A 153 -15.84 8.12 -0.93
CA LYS A 153 -15.64 9.21 0.04
C LYS A 153 -15.30 8.72 1.45
N SER A 154 -15.85 7.57 1.86
CA SER A 154 -15.62 6.97 3.17
C SER A 154 -14.26 6.28 3.26
N LEU A 155 -13.77 5.71 2.16
CA LEU A 155 -12.51 4.96 2.10
C LEU A 155 -11.32 5.83 1.69
N LYS A 156 -11.53 6.97 1.04
CA LYS A 156 -10.46 7.84 0.52
C LYS A 156 -9.38 8.16 1.55
N LYS A 157 -9.76 8.33 2.82
CA LYS A 157 -8.83 8.56 3.93
C LYS A 157 -7.85 7.40 4.15
N ARG A 158 -8.23 6.14 3.82
CA ARG A 158 -7.38 4.94 3.97
C ARG A 158 -6.13 5.00 3.09
N ALA A 159 -6.23 5.56 1.87
CA ALA A 159 -5.11 5.63 0.92
C ALA A 159 -3.85 6.33 1.48
N TYR A 160 -4.04 7.28 2.39
CA TYR A 160 -2.97 8.09 2.97
C TYR A 160 -2.94 8.11 4.50
N ARG A 161 -3.77 7.29 5.17
CA ARG A 161 -3.86 7.22 6.65
C ARG A 161 -2.53 6.81 7.29
N TRP A 162 -1.70 6.07 6.56
CA TRP A 162 -0.42 5.56 7.01
C TRP A 162 0.71 6.61 6.96
N LEU A 163 0.56 7.73 6.21
CA LEU A 163 1.60 8.75 6.06
C LEU A 163 2.09 9.37 7.40
N PRO A 164 1.21 9.71 8.37
CA PRO A 164 1.66 10.22 9.67
C PRO A 164 2.48 9.20 10.47
N TYR A 165 2.20 7.90 10.30
CA TYR A 165 2.96 6.83 10.95
C TYR A 165 4.33 6.66 10.30
N LEU A 166 4.38 6.72 8.96
CA LEU A 166 5.65 6.74 8.24
C LEU A 166 6.50 7.94 8.68
N PHE A 167 5.91 9.13 8.79
CA PHE A 167 6.63 10.32 9.26
C PHE A 167 7.32 10.07 10.60
N LYS A 168 6.59 9.52 11.59
CA LYS A 168 7.14 9.19 12.91
C LYS A 168 8.24 8.14 12.88
N ALA A 169 8.22 7.24 11.89
CA ALA A 169 9.24 6.23 11.73
C ALA A 169 10.52 6.77 11.09
N VAL A 170 10.40 7.79 10.24
CA VAL A 170 11.53 8.48 9.59
C VAL A 170 12.16 9.52 10.52
N ASP A 171 11.35 10.24 11.30
CA ASP A 171 11.78 11.17 12.37
C ASP A 171 12.39 10.39 13.54
N LYS A 172 13.67 10.03 13.37
CA LYS A 172 14.40 9.12 14.26
C LYS A 172 14.64 9.79 15.61
N ASP A 173 15.05 11.05 15.57
CA ASP A 173 15.39 11.82 16.77
C ASP A 173 14.15 12.38 17.49
N LYS A 174 12.95 12.18 16.91
CA LYS A 174 11.66 12.65 17.42
C LYS A 174 11.63 14.16 17.60
N SER A 175 12.34 14.89 16.73
CA SER A 175 12.36 16.35 16.73
C SER A 175 11.03 16.96 16.27
N GLY A 176 10.14 16.16 15.65
CA GLY A 176 8.92 16.62 15.00
C GLY A 176 9.16 17.10 13.57
N PHE A 177 10.38 16.95 13.05
CA PHE A 177 10.78 17.31 11.70
C PHE A 177 11.63 16.20 11.10
N ILE A 178 11.54 15.99 9.79
CA ILE A 178 12.46 15.10 9.08
C ILE A 178 13.58 15.93 8.47
N SER A 179 14.81 15.66 8.89
CA SER A 179 16.00 16.24 8.27
C SER A 179 16.29 15.65 6.89
N VAL A 180 17.07 16.35 6.06
CA VAL A 180 17.55 15.83 4.76
C VAL A 180 18.28 14.49 4.93
N HIS A 181 19.02 14.32 6.03
CA HIS A 181 19.78 13.11 6.30
C HIS A 181 18.86 11.91 6.54
N GLU A 182 17.89 12.05 7.44
CA GLU A 182 16.88 11.02 7.72
C GLU A 182 16.07 10.67 6.48
N PHE A 183 15.68 11.68 5.69
CA PHE A 183 14.93 11.47 4.46
C PHE A 183 15.72 10.64 3.42
N LYS A 184 17.01 10.96 3.23
CA LYS A 184 17.90 10.20 2.31
C LYS A 184 18.07 8.76 2.76
N LEU A 185 18.21 8.52 4.06
CA LEU A 185 18.37 7.17 4.60
C LEU A 185 17.07 6.37 4.48
N PHE A 186 15.92 7.00 4.69
CA PHE A 186 14.63 6.41 4.40
C PHE A 186 14.49 6.00 2.92
N PHE A 187 14.83 6.88 1.98
CA PHE A 187 14.80 6.56 0.55
C PHE A 187 15.75 5.39 0.22
N LYS A 188 16.93 5.37 0.84
CA LYS A 188 17.88 4.26 0.70
C LYS A 188 17.29 2.93 1.19
N CYS A 189 16.53 2.92 2.28
CA CYS A 189 15.83 1.71 2.76
C CYS A 189 14.81 1.20 1.73
N LEU A 190 14.12 2.10 1.03
CA LEU A 190 13.19 1.78 -0.06
C LEU A 190 13.89 1.32 -1.35
N GLY A 191 15.24 1.27 -1.37
CA GLY A 191 16.01 0.96 -2.58
C GLY A 191 16.01 2.11 -3.60
N LEU A 192 15.66 3.32 -3.18
CA LEU A 192 15.76 4.53 -4.00
C LEU A 192 17.13 5.18 -3.83
N ASP A 193 17.66 5.73 -4.91
CA ASP A 193 18.94 6.43 -4.89
C ASP A 193 18.85 7.80 -4.17
N ASN A 194 20.03 8.31 -3.76
CA ASN A 194 20.14 9.57 -3.03
C ASN A 194 19.74 10.80 -3.88
N GLU A 195 19.82 10.70 -5.22
CA GLU A 195 19.49 11.79 -6.13
C GLU A 195 17.99 12.02 -6.17
N LYS A 196 17.20 10.94 -6.31
CA LYS A 196 15.74 10.97 -6.20
C LYS A 196 15.27 11.47 -4.84
N ALA A 197 15.96 11.07 -3.77
CA ALA A 197 15.69 11.56 -2.43
C ALA A 197 15.88 13.08 -2.30
N ALA A 198 16.98 13.61 -2.86
CA ALA A 198 17.25 15.05 -2.83
C ALA A 198 16.20 15.85 -3.63
N VAL A 199 15.81 15.35 -4.80
CA VAL A 199 14.76 15.97 -5.63
C VAL A 199 13.42 15.96 -4.91
N ALA A 200 13.02 14.83 -4.32
CA ALA A 200 11.77 14.72 -3.57
C ALA A 200 11.78 15.65 -2.34
N PHE A 201 12.87 15.69 -1.58
CA PHE A 201 13.00 16.55 -0.41
C PHE A 201 12.79 18.02 -0.77
N ALA A 202 13.51 18.52 -1.79
CA ALA A 202 13.42 19.91 -2.22
C ALA A 202 12.02 20.31 -2.70
N VAL A 203 11.22 19.35 -3.16
CA VAL A 203 9.82 19.58 -3.54
C VAL A 203 8.88 19.59 -2.33
N ILE A 204 9.16 18.76 -1.32
CA ILE A 204 8.31 18.62 -0.13
C ILE A 204 8.54 19.76 0.87
N ASP A 205 9.77 20.27 0.93
CA ASP A 205 10.16 21.44 1.72
C ASP A 205 9.60 22.73 1.11
N VAL A 206 8.29 22.97 1.30
CA VAL A 206 7.56 24.08 0.67
C VAL A 206 7.99 25.43 1.23
N ASN A 207 8.30 25.49 2.53
CA ASN A 207 8.74 26.72 3.17
C ASN A 207 10.26 26.97 3.02
N GLY A 208 11.03 25.97 2.58
CA GLY A 208 12.46 26.08 2.31
C GLY A 208 13.31 26.20 3.58
N ASP A 209 12.83 25.66 4.70
CA ASP A 209 13.52 25.74 5.99
C ASP A 209 14.54 24.61 6.22
N GLY A 210 14.70 23.72 5.23
CA GLY A 210 15.69 22.64 5.21
C GLY A 210 15.27 21.43 6.03
N LYS A 211 14.00 21.34 6.45
CA LYS A 211 13.43 20.23 7.22
C LYS A 211 11.96 20.04 6.84
N LEU A 212 11.45 18.82 6.97
CA LEU A 212 10.04 18.56 6.61
C LEU A 212 9.20 18.49 7.87
N SER A 213 8.21 19.37 7.98
CA SER A 213 7.17 19.22 8.99
C SER A 213 6.21 18.08 8.63
N GLN A 214 5.55 17.50 9.65
CA GLN A 214 4.52 16.49 9.41
C GLN A 214 3.39 17.02 8.51
N LYS A 215 3.06 18.31 8.62
CA LYS A 215 2.01 18.96 7.82
C LYS A 215 2.39 18.98 6.34
N GLU A 216 3.63 19.32 6.00
CA GLU A 216 4.11 19.32 4.61
C GLU A 216 4.11 17.91 4.03
N PHE A 217 4.68 16.95 4.78
CA PHE A 217 4.77 15.56 4.37
C PHE A 217 3.39 14.95 4.09
N VAL A 218 2.44 15.10 5.02
CA VAL A 218 1.09 14.53 4.89
C VAL A 218 0.29 15.26 3.81
N LYS A 219 0.40 16.58 3.69
CA LYS A 219 -0.32 17.37 2.68
C LYS A 219 0.08 16.95 1.27
N LEU A 220 1.39 16.94 0.96
CA LEU A 220 1.87 16.58 -0.37
C LEU A 220 1.71 15.10 -0.67
N GLY A 221 1.85 14.23 0.33
CA GLY A 221 1.56 12.81 0.16
C GLY A 221 0.08 12.54 -0.14
N LYS A 222 -0.86 13.19 0.57
CA LYS A 222 -2.30 13.13 0.25
C LYS A 222 -2.57 13.60 -1.18
N GLU A 223 -1.95 14.71 -1.56
CA GLU A 223 -2.10 15.30 -2.89
C GLU A 223 -1.59 14.34 -3.98
N PHE A 224 -0.44 13.68 -3.78
CA PHE A 224 0.11 12.69 -4.70
C PHE A 224 -0.90 11.59 -5.04
N PHE A 225 -1.62 11.06 -4.05
CA PHE A 225 -2.63 10.01 -4.31
C PHE A 225 -3.90 10.54 -4.98
N CYS A 226 -4.32 11.77 -4.64
CA CYS A 226 -5.65 12.27 -5.00
C CYS A 226 -5.69 13.07 -6.31
N THR A 227 -4.69 13.91 -6.58
CA THR A 227 -4.71 14.83 -7.73
C THR A 227 -4.44 14.10 -9.05
N GLU A 228 -4.96 14.61 -10.17
CA GLU A 228 -4.56 14.19 -11.52
C GLU A 228 -3.95 15.36 -12.31
N ASP A 229 -3.73 16.51 -11.66
CA ASP A 229 -3.07 17.66 -12.26
C ASP A 229 -1.56 17.45 -12.34
N GLU A 230 -1.04 17.24 -13.56
CA GLU A 230 0.38 17.05 -13.85
C GLU A 230 1.25 18.28 -13.53
N LYS A 231 0.65 19.46 -13.36
CA LYS A 231 1.39 20.68 -12.99
C LYS A 231 1.71 20.73 -11.50
N LYS A 232 1.05 19.92 -10.68
CA LYS A 232 1.30 19.87 -9.24
C LYS A 232 2.65 19.22 -8.96
N VAL A 233 3.42 19.89 -8.10
CA VAL A 233 4.73 19.42 -7.65
C VAL A 233 4.63 18.14 -6.83
N SER A 234 3.46 17.88 -6.22
CA SER A 234 3.19 16.65 -5.46
C SER A 234 3.50 15.37 -6.23
N LYS A 235 3.48 15.37 -7.58
CA LYS A 235 3.91 14.23 -8.42
C LYS A 235 5.34 13.75 -8.14
N MET A 236 6.20 14.58 -7.55
CA MET A 236 7.59 14.28 -7.21
C MET A 236 7.78 13.82 -5.76
N PHE A 237 6.70 13.58 -5.01
CA PHE A 237 6.77 13.18 -3.60
C PHE A 237 7.66 11.95 -3.35
N TRP A 238 7.67 11.00 -4.29
CA TRP A 238 8.51 9.81 -4.27
C TRP A 238 9.71 9.88 -5.24
N GLY A 239 10.05 11.08 -5.70
CA GLY A 239 11.00 11.31 -6.79
C GLY A 239 10.33 11.25 -8.18
N PRO A 240 11.13 11.22 -9.25
CA PRO A 240 10.64 11.08 -10.63
C PRO A 240 9.82 9.79 -10.81
N LEU A 241 8.68 9.90 -11.50
CA LEU A 241 7.82 8.76 -11.80
C LEU A 241 8.50 7.78 -12.74
N MET A 242 8.30 6.48 -12.54
CA MET A 242 8.82 5.44 -13.44
C MET A 242 8.35 5.67 -14.87
N ASN A 243 9.22 5.47 -15.85
CA ASN A 243 8.88 5.66 -17.28
C ASN A 243 7.97 4.57 -17.82
#